data_AF-A0A4Y2SPE6-F1
#
_entry.id   AF-A0A4Y2SPE6-F1
#
_cell.length_a   1.000
_cell.length_b   1.000
_cell.length_c   1.000
_cell.angle_alpha   90.00
_cell.angle_beta   90.00
_cell.angle_gamma   90.00
#
_symmetry.space_group_name_H-M   'P 1'
#
loop_
_entity.id
_entity.type
_entity.pdbx_description
1 polymer ?
#
loop_
_entity_poly.entity_id
_entity_poly.type
_entity_poly.pdbx_seq_one_letter_code
_entity_poly.pdbx_strand_id
1 'polypeptide(L)'
;MGNPIHLLKLPKPHVKGLPRKSMLEEWQTFWNKGDTGRKIFNIMPSVGLRPTNWIREIFSEHGPFPAYLKRFHLSDSDQCSCGGIGTALHYAMECFLTVSWRMKKPAPNG
;
A
#
# COMPACT_ATOMS: atom_id res chain seq x y z
N MET A 1 52.08 13.15 23.29
CA MET A 1 51.12 14.20 22.88
C MET A 1 50.12 13.56 21.92
N GLY A 2 48.97 13.10 22.44
CA GLY A 2 47.93 12.47 21.64
C GLY A 2 46.97 13.53 21.09
N ASN A 3 46.74 13.53 19.79
CA ASN A 3 45.83 14.45 19.11
C ASN A 3 44.37 14.02 19.40
N PRO A 4 43.48 14.89 19.91
CA PRO A 4 42.11 14.49 20.20
C PRO A 4 41.32 14.35 18.88
N ILE A 5 40.81 13.16 18.62
CA ILE A 5 39.83 12.94 17.56
C ILE A 5 38.60 13.80 17.88
N HIS A 6 38.35 14.82 17.06
CA HIS A 6 37.12 15.59 17.10
C HIS A 6 35.94 14.66 16.81
N LEU A 7 35.30 14.18 17.88
CA LEU A 7 34.01 13.50 17.82
C LEU A 7 32.98 14.50 17.26
N LEU A 8 32.72 14.39 15.95
CA LEU A 8 31.59 15.01 15.29
C LEU A 8 30.31 14.58 16.01
N LYS A 9 29.83 15.42 16.93
CA LYS A 9 28.53 15.26 17.58
C LYS A 9 27.45 15.56 16.54
N LEU A 10 27.18 14.58 15.68
CA LEU A 10 26.04 14.64 14.78
C LEU A 10 24.75 14.59 15.62
N PRO A 11 23.78 15.50 15.38
CA PRO A 11 22.49 15.45 16.05
C PRO A 11 21.82 14.09 15.81
N LYS A 12 21.43 13.39 16.88
CA LYS A 12 20.73 12.09 16.82
C LYS A 12 19.51 12.02 15.86
N PRO A 13 18.76 13.11 15.54
CA PRO A 13 17.71 13.04 14.52
C PRO A 13 18.23 12.76 13.11
N HIS A 14 19.42 13.27 12.77
CA HIS A 14 20.00 13.17 11.42
C HIS A 14 20.42 11.75 11.07
N VAL A 15 20.92 11.00 12.05
CA VAL A 15 21.41 9.62 11.84
C VAL A 15 20.26 8.63 11.60
N LYS A 16 19.03 8.91 12.08
CA LYS A 16 17.85 8.05 11.85
C LYS A 16 17.03 8.42 10.62
N GLY A 17 17.04 9.69 10.20
CA GLY A 17 16.31 10.16 9.03
C GLY A 17 16.96 9.75 7.70
N LEU A 18 18.29 9.82 7.64
CA LEU A 18 19.07 9.47 6.43
C LEU A 18 18.84 8.01 5.98
N PRO A 19 18.93 6.98 6.85
CA PRO A 19 18.65 5.60 6.45
C PRO A 19 17.21 5.37 5.98
N ARG A 20 16.23 6.05 6.60
CA ARG A 20 14.82 5.91 6.23
C ARG A 20 14.53 6.49 4.85
N LYS A 21 15.11 7.64 4.53
CA LYS A 21 14.94 8.28 3.23
C LYS A 21 15.53 7.41 2.12
N SER A 22 16.77 6.97 2.27
CA SER A 22 17.43 6.10 1.28
C SER A 22 16.71 4.77 1.10
N MET A 23 16.25 4.14 2.18
CA MET A 23 15.44 2.92 2.11
C MET A 23 14.14 3.12 1.33
N LEU A 24 13.44 4.24 1.54
CA LEU A 24 12.20 4.52 0.80
C LEU A 24 12.46 4.79 -0.68
N GLU A 25 13.54 5.49 -1.03
CA GLU A 25 13.93 5.75 -2.42
C GLU A 25 14.30 4.47 -3.16
N GLU A 26 15.05 3.58 -2.50
CA GLU A 26 15.41 2.28 -3.03
C GLU A 26 14.16 1.40 -3.20
N TRP A 27 13.28 1.36 -2.18
CA TRP A 27 12.02 0.62 -2.28
C TRP A 27 11.12 1.16 -3.39
N GLN A 28 11.01 2.48 -3.53
CA GLN A 28 10.27 3.10 -4.62
C GLN A 28 10.86 2.72 -5.99
N THR A 29 12.19 2.63 -6.09
CA THR A 29 12.88 2.23 -7.32
C THR A 29 12.54 0.78 -7.69
N PHE A 30 12.55 -0.12 -6.73
CA PHE A 30 12.08 -1.50 -6.93
C PHE A 30 10.59 -1.55 -7.29
N TRP A 31 9.75 -0.75 -6.63
CA TRP A 31 8.31 -0.70 -6.91
C TRP A 31 7.99 -0.21 -8.33
N ASN A 32 8.76 0.76 -8.83
CA ASN A 32 8.60 1.28 -10.19
C ASN A 32 9.00 0.24 -11.25
N LYS A 33 10.09 -0.50 -11.02
CA LYS A 33 10.67 -1.47 -11.96
C LYS A 33 10.02 -2.85 -11.92
N GLY A 34 9.43 -3.22 -10.78
CA GLY A 34 8.83 -4.54 -10.57
C GLY A 34 7.58 -4.79 -11.41
N ASP A 35 7.38 -6.05 -11.77
CA ASP A 35 6.22 -6.59 -12.51
C ASP A 35 5.18 -7.25 -11.59
N THR A 36 5.56 -7.59 -10.35
CA THR A 36 4.66 -8.19 -9.37
C THR A 36 3.76 -7.12 -8.77
N GLY A 37 2.45 -7.39 -8.67
CA GLY A 37 1.51 -6.48 -8.02
C GLY A 37 1.18 -5.22 -8.83
N ARG A 38 1.34 -5.20 -10.16
CA ARG A 38 1.00 -4.02 -11.01
C ARG A 38 -0.42 -3.50 -10.84
N LYS A 39 -1.37 -4.38 -10.52
CA LYS A 39 -2.74 -4.00 -10.15
C LYS A 39 -2.74 -3.02 -8.97
N ILE A 40 -1.98 -3.32 -7.92
CA ILE A 40 -1.80 -2.44 -6.76
C ILE A 40 -0.99 -1.19 -7.12
N PHE A 41 0.07 -1.31 -7.91
CA PHE A 41 0.88 -0.16 -8.36
C PHE A 41 0.01 0.92 -9.04
N ASN A 42 -0.97 0.52 -9.85
CA ASN A 42 -1.88 1.47 -10.51
C ASN A 42 -2.71 2.31 -9.53
N ILE A 43 -2.88 1.83 -8.30
CA ILE A 43 -3.63 2.50 -7.25
C ILE A 43 -2.69 3.27 -6.31
N MET A 44 -1.62 2.60 -5.87
CA MET A 44 -0.59 3.14 -4.99
C MET A 44 0.75 3.14 -5.74
N PRO A 45 1.01 4.16 -6.57
CA PRO A 45 2.28 4.26 -7.29
C PRO A 45 3.44 4.65 -6.37
N SER A 46 3.15 5.26 -5.21
CA SER A 46 4.16 5.70 -4.25
C SER A 46 4.18 4.83 -2.99
N VAL A 47 5.34 4.33 -2.60
CA VAL A 47 5.54 3.62 -1.33
C VAL A 47 5.68 4.59 -0.17
N GLY A 48 5.23 4.20 1.01
CA GLY A 48 5.28 5.05 2.19
C GLY A 48 5.16 4.29 3.49
N LEU A 49 5.65 4.89 4.58
CA LEU A 49 5.60 4.29 5.92
C LEU A 49 4.22 4.38 6.57
N ARG A 50 3.33 5.20 6.02
CA ARG A 50 1.98 5.42 6.53
C ARG A 50 0.98 5.03 5.43
N PRO A 51 0.61 3.75 5.33
CA PRO A 51 -0.45 3.36 4.41
C PRO A 51 -1.76 4.06 4.82
N THR A 52 -2.53 4.51 3.84
CA THR A 52 -3.87 5.05 4.10
C THR A 52 -4.77 3.94 4.66
N ASN A 53 -5.77 4.32 5.48
CA ASN A 53 -6.63 3.36 6.17
C ASN A 53 -7.29 2.35 5.21
N TRP A 54 -7.73 2.81 4.04
CA TRP A 54 -8.37 1.95 3.04
C TRP A 54 -7.39 0.98 2.35
N ILE A 55 -6.11 1.34 2.19
CA ILE A 55 -5.08 0.43 1.65
C ILE A 55 -4.89 -0.73 2.62
N ARG A 56 -4.85 -0.42 3.93
CA ARG A 56 -4.76 -1.45 4.96
C ARG A 56 -5.93 -2.41 4.88
N GLU A 57 -7.16 -1.92 4.71
CA GLU A 57 -8.37 -2.75 4.56
C GLU A 57 -8.31 -3.67 3.33
N ILE A 58 -7.82 -3.16 2.18
CA ILE A 58 -7.66 -4.01 0.98
C ILE A 58 -6.62 -5.12 1.22
N PHE A 59 -5.46 -4.78 1.79
CA PHE A 59 -4.38 -5.75 2.01
C PHE A 59 -4.66 -6.75 3.12
N SER A 60 -5.39 -6.35 4.16
CA SER A 60 -5.82 -7.27 5.20
C SER A 60 -7.08 -8.06 4.81
N GLU A 61 -7.62 -7.81 3.61
CA GLU A 61 -8.94 -8.25 3.18
C GLU A 61 -10.04 -7.92 4.18
N HIS A 62 -9.86 -6.91 5.01
CA HIS A 62 -10.76 -6.62 6.11
C HIS A 62 -11.83 -5.63 5.68
N GLY A 63 -13.07 -5.87 6.08
CA GLY A 63 -14.18 -4.96 5.79
C GLY A 63 -15.47 -5.70 5.47
N PRO A 64 -16.52 -4.98 5.01
CA PRO A 64 -17.82 -5.55 4.69
C PRO A 64 -17.81 -6.26 3.32
N PHE A 65 -16.78 -7.06 3.06
CA PHE A 65 -16.61 -7.77 1.80
C PHE A 65 -17.14 -9.21 1.94
N PRO A 66 -17.96 -9.73 1.01
CA PRO A 66 -18.51 -11.08 1.08
C PRO A 66 -17.46 -12.16 1.37
N ALA A 67 -16.30 -12.10 0.72
CA ALA A 67 -15.22 -13.06 0.93
C ALA A 67 -14.67 -13.04 2.37
N TYR A 68 -14.52 -11.84 2.95
CA TYR A 68 -14.11 -11.68 4.34
C TYR A 68 -15.18 -12.21 5.30
N LEU A 69 -16.43 -11.82 5.11
CA LEU A 69 -17.54 -12.25 5.95
C LEU A 69 -17.69 -13.77 5.94
N LYS A 70 -17.56 -14.42 4.78
CA LYS A 70 -17.60 -15.88 4.66
C LYS A 70 -16.45 -16.56 5.40
N ARG A 71 -15.24 -16.00 5.32
CA ARG A 71 -14.06 -16.53 6.05
C ARG A 71 -14.29 -16.58 7.57
N PHE A 72 -15.05 -15.62 8.11
CA PHE A 72 -15.41 -15.57 9.53
C PHE A 72 -16.78 -16.18 9.85
N HIS A 73 -17.38 -16.90 8.90
CA HIS A 73 -18.71 -17.54 9.06
C HIS A 73 -19.82 -16.55 9.41
N LEU A 74 -19.69 -15.29 8.98
CA LEU A 74 -20.69 -14.23 9.14
C LEU A 74 -21.62 -14.11 7.91
N SER A 75 -21.30 -14.81 6.82
CA SER A 75 -22.06 -14.88 5.58
C SER A 75 -21.89 -16.26 4.94
N ASP A 76 -22.93 -16.74 4.27
CA ASP A 76 -22.90 -18.03 3.56
C ASP A 76 -22.27 -17.93 2.16
N SER A 77 -22.18 -16.72 1.61
CA SER A 77 -21.66 -16.46 0.26
C SER A 77 -20.49 -15.48 0.27
N ASP A 78 -19.52 -15.76 -0.59
CA ASP A 78 -18.37 -14.92 -0.92
C ASP A 78 -18.57 -14.18 -2.24
N GLN A 79 -19.75 -14.29 -2.86
CA GLN A 79 -20.02 -13.72 -4.17
C GLN A 79 -20.45 -12.25 -4.08
N CYS A 80 -19.91 -11.44 -4.98
CA CYS A 80 -20.44 -10.12 -5.29
C CYS A 80 -21.71 -10.26 -6.14
N SER A 81 -22.64 -9.32 -6.01
CA SER A 81 -23.85 -9.23 -6.85
C SER A 81 -23.54 -9.13 -8.35
N CYS A 82 -22.32 -8.80 -8.73
CA CYS A 82 -21.86 -8.77 -10.12
C CYS A 82 -21.41 -10.16 -10.65
N GLY A 83 -21.48 -11.21 -9.82
CA GLY A 83 -21.07 -12.58 -10.17
C GLY A 83 -19.59 -12.93 -9.93
N GLY A 84 -18.76 -11.98 -9.49
CA GLY A 84 -17.37 -12.22 -9.10
C GLY A 84 -17.23 -12.61 -7.62
N ILE A 85 -16.01 -12.96 -7.18
CA ILE A 85 -15.71 -13.13 -5.75
C ILE A 85 -15.65 -11.74 -5.12
N GLY A 86 -16.46 -11.50 -4.09
CA GLY A 86 -16.54 -10.24 -3.36
C GLY A 86 -15.36 -10.01 -2.43
N THR A 87 -14.14 -9.97 -2.95
CA THR A 87 -12.94 -9.53 -2.24
C THR A 87 -12.81 -8.00 -2.28
N ALA A 88 -12.04 -7.43 -1.35
CA ALA A 88 -11.75 -5.99 -1.36
C ALA A 88 -11.13 -5.52 -2.69
N LEU A 89 -10.21 -6.33 -3.24
CA LEU A 89 -9.55 -6.05 -4.51
C LEU A 89 -10.54 -6.07 -5.69
N HIS A 90 -11.49 -7.02 -5.68
CA HIS A 90 -12.52 -7.09 -6.69
C HIS A 90 -13.35 -5.81 -6.73
N TYR A 91 -13.84 -5.33 -5.58
CA TYR A 91 -14.59 -4.07 -5.50
C TYR A 91 -13.75 -2.85 -5.89
N ALA A 92 -12.46 -2.84 -5.55
CA ALA A 92 -11.54 -1.76 -5.86
C ALA A 92 -11.24 -1.61 -7.37
N MET A 93 -11.19 -2.72 -8.13
CA MET A 93 -10.62 -2.72 -9.47
C MET A 93 -11.50 -3.38 -10.55
N GLU A 94 -12.31 -4.38 -10.20
CA GLU A 94 -12.89 -5.34 -11.17
C GLU A 94 -14.41 -5.33 -11.20
N CYS A 95 -15.08 -4.95 -10.10
CA CYS A 95 -16.53 -4.95 -9.98
C CYS A 95 -17.16 -3.82 -10.80
N PHE A 96 -18.00 -4.14 -11.79
CA PHE A 96 -18.59 -3.10 -12.66
C PHE A 96 -19.59 -2.21 -11.90
N LEU A 97 -20.16 -2.72 -10.81
CA LEU A 97 -21.10 -1.99 -9.95
C LEU A 97 -20.42 -0.85 -9.19
N THR A 98 -19.10 -0.91 -9.00
CA THR A 98 -18.34 0.14 -8.31
C THR A 98 -17.59 1.06 -9.25
N VAL A 99 -17.84 1.04 -10.57
CA VAL A 99 -17.05 1.82 -11.56
C VAL A 99 -16.94 3.31 -11.22
N SER A 100 -17.99 3.93 -10.66
CA SER A 100 -17.95 5.34 -10.22
C SER A 100 -17.01 5.59 -9.03
N TRP A 101 -16.77 4.57 -8.21
CA TRP A 101 -15.95 4.60 -6.99
C TRP A 101 -14.60 3.90 -7.17
N ARG A 102 -14.40 3.22 -8.31
CA ARG A 102 -13.12 2.58 -8.64
C ARG A 102 -12.03 3.62 -8.61
N MET A 103 -10.92 3.23 -8.02
CA MET A 103 -9.80 4.12 -7.85
C MET A 103 -9.23 4.48 -9.21
N LYS A 104 -9.35 5.76 -9.55
CA LYS A 104 -8.69 6.32 -10.72
C LYS A 104 -7.20 6.41 -10.39
N LYS A 105 -6.35 6.15 -11.39
CA LYS A 105 -4.90 6.43 -11.26
C LYS A 105 -4.74 7.84 -10.71
N PRO A 106 -3.89 8.07 -9.70
CA PRO A 106 -3.50 9.42 -9.32
C PRO A 106 -3.00 10.15 -10.58
N ALA A 107 -3.36 11.42 -10.72
CA ALA A 107 -2.77 12.24 -11.78
C ALA A 107 -1.24 12.21 -11.60
N PRO A 108 -0.45 12.12 -12.69
CA PRO A 108 0.99 12.25 -12.56
C PRO A 108 1.29 13.60 -11.92
N ASN A 109 2.04 13.59 -10.83
CA ASN A 109 2.56 14.81 -10.25
C ASN A 109 3.51 15.42 -11.29
N GLY A 110 3.09 16.53 -11.89
CA GLY A 110 3.91 17.33 -12.80
C GLY A 110 5.02 18.09 -12.08
#